data_AF-A0A2Z3IF14-F1
#
_entry.id   AF-A0A2Z3IF14-F1
#
_cell.length_a   1.000
_cell.length_b   1.000
_cell.length_c   1.000
_cell.angle_alpha   90.00
_cell.angle_beta   90.00
_cell.angle_gamma   90.00
#
_symmetry.space_group_name_H-M   'P 1'
#
loop_
_entity.id
_entity.type
_entity.pdbx_description
1 polymer ?
#
loop_
_entity_poly.entity_id
_entity_poly.type
_entity_poly.pdbx_seq_one_letter_code
_entity_poly.pdbx_strand_id
1 'polypeptide(L)'
;MADFDYITRQNVRYSRFHDIRNLFFESLCAAEQHWFFVQGHDAYVNELYVPALSSLLNGIEATLRVTLHLLDKKPEQDIRDISPYRVLSNKLILQAHEVGMPVKYLAFNDEEKFFEHLSSEKPNKIDVEIVRLRNNICHGNIMEFVNVDLGPENSFFTPESLKVTTEKVLAISADWCEMLGRFRREHGFNHYDRTNDGQINKDLVLFDKIQASTKADQNSAK
;
A
#
# COMPACT_ATOMS: atom_id res chain seq x y z
N MET A 1 -18.49 35.37 2.92
CA MET A 1 -18.00 33.97 2.96
C MET A 1 -17.50 33.73 4.37
N ALA A 2 -17.96 32.68 5.04
CA ALA A 2 -17.48 32.36 6.39
C ALA A 2 -15.98 32.03 6.31
N ASP A 3 -15.17 32.70 7.13
CA ASP A 3 -13.74 32.45 7.23
C ASP A 3 -13.57 31.17 8.06
N PHE A 4 -13.58 30.03 7.38
CA PHE A 4 -13.30 28.73 8.00
C PHE A 4 -11.94 28.80 8.71
N ASP A 5 -11.83 28.22 9.91
CA ASP A 5 -10.52 28.10 10.55
C ASP A 5 -9.57 27.25 9.67
N TYR A 6 -8.26 27.35 9.93
CA TYR A 6 -7.25 26.65 9.13
C TYR A 6 -7.52 25.15 9.03
N ILE A 7 -7.94 24.50 10.13
CA ILE A 7 -8.19 23.06 10.20
C ILE A 7 -9.42 22.71 9.36
N THR A 8 -10.50 23.48 9.47
CA THR A 8 -11.70 23.29 8.66
C THR A 8 -11.42 23.51 7.17
N ARG A 9 -10.58 24.50 6.81
CA ARG A 9 -10.12 24.69 5.43
C ARG A 9 -9.32 23.50 4.91
N GLN A 10 -8.43 22.93 5.72
CA GLN A 10 -7.71 21.71 5.33
C GLN A 10 -8.69 20.54 5.15
N ASN A 11 -9.60 20.31 6.10
CA ASN A 11 -10.59 19.22 5.99
C ASN A 11 -11.47 19.33 4.75
N VAL A 12 -11.94 20.54 4.39
CA VAL A 12 -12.69 20.77 3.15
C VAL A 12 -11.80 20.60 1.92
N ARG A 13 -10.54 21.06 1.96
CA ARG A 13 -9.58 20.88 0.86
C ARG A 13 -9.25 19.41 0.60
N TYR A 14 -9.24 18.59 1.65
CA TYR A 14 -8.97 17.16 1.57
C TYR A 14 -10.23 16.29 1.46
N SER A 15 -11.44 16.88 1.40
CA SER A 15 -12.68 16.11 1.37
C SER A 15 -12.83 15.23 0.13
N ARG A 16 -12.28 15.67 -1.00
CA ARG A 16 -12.21 14.87 -2.26
C ARG A 16 -11.30 13.65 -2.18
N PHE A 17 -10.46 13.59 -1.14
CA PHE A 17 -9.55 12.48 -0.88
C PHE A 17 -10.05 11.57 0.24
N HIS A 18 -11.21 11.89 0.82
CA HIS A 18 -11.83 11.07 1.85
C HIS A 18 -12.09 9.65 1.34
N ASP A 19 -12.46 9.47 0.07
CA ASP A 19 -12.80 8.13 -0.44
C ASP A 19 -11.57 7.18 -0.45
N ILE A 20 -10.40 7.65 -0.92
CA ILE A 20 -9.18 6.84 -0.91
C ILE A 20 -8.63 6.68 0.51
N ARG A 21 -8.71 7.72 1.35
CA ARG A 21 -8.30 7.60 2.76
C ARG A 21 -9.19 6.60 3.50
N ASN A 22 -10.51 6.68 3.30
CA ASN A 22 -11.50 5.78 3.87
C ASN A 22 -11.30 4.36 3.36
N LEU A 23 -10.94 4.16 2.08
CA LEU A 23 -10.58 2.84 1.57
C LEU A 23 -9.51 2.17 2.46
N PHE A 24 -8.44 2.88 2.82
CA PHE A 24 -7.39 2.30 3.66
C PHE A 24 -7.84 2.06 5.11
N PHE A 25 -8.66 2.96 5.68
CA PHE A 25 -9.23 2.77 7.01
C PHE A 25 -10.19 1.57 7.06
N GLU A 26 -11.15 1.53 6.15
CA GLU A 26 -12.22 0.53 6.08
C GLU A 26 -11.71 -0.84 5.63
N SER A 27 -10.73 -0.88 4.71
CA SER A 27 -10.21 -2.14 4.22
C SER A 27 -9.42 -2.87 5.31
N LEU A 28 -8.46 -2.19 5.95
CA LEU A 28 -7.54 -2.82 6.90
C LEU A 28 -8.12 -2.93 8.32
N CYS A 29 -8.90 -1.92 8.74
CA CYS A 29 -9.44 -1.83 10.11
C CYS A 29 -8.38 -2.07 11.19
N ALA A 30 -7.18 -1.52 10.98
CA ALA A 30 -5.97 -1.82 11.75
C ALA A 30 -5.11 -0.57 11.98
N ALA A 31 -5.19 -0.04 13.21
CA ALA A 31 -4.55 1.21 13.61
C ALA A 31 -3.02 1.18 13.46
N GLU A 32 -2.43 0.00 13.59
CA GLU A 32 -1.01 -0.26 13.46
C GLU A 32 -0.48 -0.22 12.02
N GLN A 33 -1.36 -0.10 11.01
CA GLN A 33 -0.99 -0.21 9.59
C GLN A 33 -1.57 0.90 8.70
N HIS A 34 -2.82 1.32 8.91
CA HIS A 34 -3.53 2.14 7.91
C HIS A 34 -2.89 3.51 7.64
N TRP A 35 -2.17 4.06 8.62
CA TRP A 35 -1.69 5.44 8.54
C TRP A 35 -0.53 5.60 7.55
N PHE A 36 0.22 4.51 7.30
CA PHE A 36 1.23 4.48 6.25
C PHE A 36 0.63 4.73 4.86
N PHE A 37 -0.51 4.12 4.56
CA PHE A 37 -1.19 4.31 3.29
C PHE A 37 -1.88 5.68 3.21
N VAL A 38 -2.54 6.11 4.29
CA VAL A 38 -3.19 7.42 4.35
C VAL A 38 -2.17 8.55 4.16
N GLN A 39 -1.05 8.53 4.89
CA GLN A 39 -0.01 9.54 4.73
C GLN A 39 0.75 9.41 3.40
N GLY A 40 0.88 8.19 2.87
CA GLY A 40 1.44 7.98 1.53
C GLY A 40 0.60 8.67 0.46
N HIS A 41 -0.73 8.51 0.53
CA HIS A 41 -1.67 9.20 -0.33
C HIS A 41 -1.65 10.73 -0.13
N ASP A 42 -1.67 11.21 1.12
CA ASP A 42 -1.64 12.65 1.40
C ASP A 42 -0.35 13.31 0.89
N ALA A 43 0.79 12.63 1.01
CA ALA A 43 2.06 13.08 0.44
C ALA A 43 2.00 13.11 -1.10
N TYR A 44 1.43 12.09 -1.74
CA TYR A 44 1.25 12.05 -3.20
C TYR A 44 0.40 13.23 -3.70
N VAL A 45 -0.72 13.52 -3.02
CA VAL A 45 -1.60 14.66 -3.33
C VAL A 45 -0.90 16.00 -3.25
N ASN A 46 0.09 16.12 -2.37
CA ASN A 46 0.91 17.32 -2.19
C ASN A 46 2.21 17.27 -3.01
N GLU A 47 2.32 16.36 -3.99
CA GLU A 47 3.45 16.21 -4.90
C GLU A 47 4.77 15.87 -4.19
N LEU A 48 4.69 15.33 -2.97
CA LEU A 48 5.82 14.84 -2.19
C LEU A 48 6.07 13.35 -2.52
N TYR A 49 6.56 13.06 -3.72
CA TYR A 49 6.63 11.69 -4.24
C TYR A 49 7.59 10.76 -3.48
N VAL A 50 8.75 11.25 -3.02
CA VAL A 50 9.70 10.44 -2.22
C VAL A 50 9.06 9.95 -0.91
N PRO A 51 8.50 10.82 -0.04
CA PRO A 51 7.85 10.36 1.18
C PRO A 51 6.55 9.61 0.89
N ALA A 52 5.81 9.93 -0.17
CA ALA A 52 4.64 9.16 -0.58
C ALA A 52 5.01 7.70 -0.83
N LEU A 53 5.98 7.47 -1.71
CA LEU A 53 6.41 6.14 -2.10
C LEU A 53 7.01 5.36 -0.92
N SER A 54 7.85 6.00 -0.10
CA SER A 54 8.41 5.37 1.10
C SER A 54 7.30 4.96 2.10
N SER A 55 6.31 5.83 2.31
CA SER A 55 5.19 5.54 3.21
C SER A 55 4.34 4.36 2.73
N LEU A 56 4.01 4.30 1.43
CA LEU A 56 3.25 3.18 0.85
C LEU A 56 3.99 1.84 0.98
N LEU A 57 5.28 1.82 0.67
CA LEU A 57 6.12 0.61 0.77
C LEU A 57 6.24 0.13 2.23
N ASN A 58 6.36 1.07 3.18
CA ASN A 58 6.33 0.75 4.61
C ASN A 58 4.96 0.21 5.05
N GLY A 59 3.86 0.70 4.47
CA GLY A 59 2.51 0.17 4.70
C GLY A 59 2.38 -1.30 4.26
N ILE A 60 2.87 -1.63 3.05
CA ILE A 60 2.91 -3.01 2.54
C ILE A 60 3.75 -3.90 3.46
N GLU A 61 4.91 -3.42 3.90
CA GLU A 61 5.74 -4.17 4.84
C GLU A 61 5.03 -4.40 6.18
N ALA A 62 4.50 -3.34 6.79
CA ALA A 62 3.85 -3.40 8.09
C ALA A 62 2.64 -4.35 8.05
N THR A 63 1.87 -4.30 6.96
CA THR A 63 0.72 -5.17 6.77
C THR A 63 1.08 -6.65 6.68
N LEU A 64 2.14 -6.99 5.94
CA LEU A 64 2.67 -8.36 5.91
C LEU A 64 3.14 -8.83 7.29
N ARG A 65 4.00 -8.03 7.94
CA ARG A 65 4.64 -8.40 9.22
C ARG A 65 3.65 -8.63 10.34
N VAL A 66 2.74 -7.69 10.54
CA VAL A 66 1.73 -7.75 11.60
C VAL A 66 0.76 -8.89 11.33
N THR A 67 0.32 -9.08 10.08
CA THR A 67 -0.66 -10.15 9.78
C THR A 67 -0.03 -11.53 9.97
N LEU A 68 1.21 -11.74 9.51
CA LEU A 68 1.97 -12.96 9.80
C LEU A 68 2.18 -13.17 11.29
N HIS A 69 2.52 -12.09 12.03
CA HIS A 69 2.65 -12.16 13.48
C HIS A 69 1.35 -12.62 14.12
N LEU A 70 0.20 -12.04 13.74
CA LEU A 70 -1.12 -12.41 14.28
C LEU A 70 -1.51 -13.86 13.99
N LEU A 71 -1.13 -14.41 12.84
CA LEU A 71 -1.38 -15.80 12.48
C LEU A 71 -0.53 -16.78 13.33
N ASP A 72 0.74 -16.44 13.56
CA ASP A 72 1.68 -17.30 14.30
C ASP A 72 1.64 -17.07 15.82
N LYS A 73 0.94 -16.02 16.25
CA LYS A 73 0.93 -15.53 17.64
C LYS A 73 0.35 -16.58 18.58
N LYS A 74 1.11 -16.93 19.61
CA LYS A 74 0.57 -17.70 20.75
C LYS A 74 -0.29 -16.82 21.66
N PRO A 75 -1.31 -17.36 22.35
CA PRO A 75 -2.23 -16.58 23.19
C PRO A 75 -1.54 -15.64 24.20
N GLU A 76 -0.38 -16.04 24.71
CA GLU A 76 0.41 -15.33 25.71
C GLU A 76 1.30 -14.21 25.17
N GLN A 77 1.53 -14.13 23.86
CA GLN A 77 2.41 -13.11 23.28
C GLN A 77 1.72 -11.74 23.22
N ASP A 78 2.48 -10.65 23.25
CA ASP A 78 1.95 -9.31 22.99
C ASP A 78 1.84 -9.07 21.47
N ILE A 79 0.79 -8.39 21.02
CA ILE A 79 0.66 -8.00 19.61
C ILE A 79 1.75 -7.00 19.19
N ARG A 80 2.31 -6.26 20.15
CA ARG A 80 3.38 -5.27 19.93
C ARG A 80 4.76 -5.90 19.79
N ASP A 81 4.90 -7.19 20.11
CA ASP A 81 6.19 -7.90 20.09
C ASP A 81 6.56 -8.39 18.68
N ILE A 82 6.46 -7.47 17.70
CA ILE A 82 6.77 -7.74 16.30
C ILE A 82 8.27 -7.56 16.12
N SER A 83 8.93 -8.59 15.58
CA SER A 83 10.37 -8.55 15.29
C SER A 83 10.72 -7.34 14.41
N PRO A 84 11.67 -6.47 14.80
CA PRO A 84 12.07 -5.30 14.00
C PRO A 84 12.87 -5.68 12.75
N TYR A 85 13.35 -6.92 12.65
CA TYR A 85 14.30 -7.36 11.61
C TYR A 85 13.64 -8.00 10.39
N ARG A 86 12.31 -8.16 10.39
CA ARG A 86 11.58 -8.63 9.21
C ARG A 86 11.31 -7.46 8.29
N VAL A 87 12.03 -7.41 7.18
CA VAL A 87 11.98 -6.35 6.18
C VAL A 87 11.24 -6.89 4.93
N LEU A 88 10.47 -6.06 4.23
CA LEU A 88 9.89 -6.39 2.91
C LEU A 88 10.95 -7.00 2.00
N SER A 89 10.75 -8.27 1.66
CA SER A 89 11.66 -9.15 0.93
C SER A 89 10.85 -10.28 0.28
N ASN A 90 11.39 -10.93 -0.75
CA ASN A 90 10.75 -12.11 -1.36
C ASN A 90 10.42 -13.17 -0.30
N LYS A 91 11.31 -13.41 0.67
CA LYS A 91 11.07 -14.37 1.74
C LYS A 91 9.85 -14.02 2.59
N LEU A 92 9.66 -12.74 2.95
CA LEU A 92 8.50 -12.31 3.72
C LEU A 92 7.21 -12.48 2.92
N ILE A 93 7.22 -12.13 1.63
CA ILE A 93 6.07 -12.28 0.75
C ILE A 93 5.76 -13.78 0.52
N LEU A 94 6.78 -14.62 0.38
CA LEU A 94 6.60 -16.07 0.23
C LEU A 94 5.99 -16.69 1.48
N GLN A 95 6.44 -16.30 2.67
CA GLN A 95 5.82 -16.73 3.93
C GLN A 95 4.35 -16.31 4.03
N ALA A 96 4.03 -15.09 3.63
CA ALA A 96 2.65 -14.62 3.54
C ALA A 96 1.82 -15.45 2.54
N HIS A 97 2.42 -15.84 1.41
CA HIS A 97 1.78 -16.70 0.43
C HIS A 97 1.47 -18.10 0.98
N GLU A 98 2.43 -18.70 1.69
CA GLU A 98 2.31 -20.04 2.29
C GLU A 98 1.16 -20.15 3.30
N VAL A 99 0.83 -19.05 3.99
CA VAL A 99 -0.32 -18.97 4.91
C VAL A 99 -1.61 -18.47 4.25
N GLY A 100 -1.64 -18.38 2.92
CA GLY A 100 -2.83 -18.05 2.14
C GLY A 100 -3.13 -16.55 1.98
N MET A 101 -2.22 -15.64 2.37
CA MET A 101 -2.42 -14.22 2.12
C MET A 101 -2.44 -13.93 0.61
N PRO A 102 -3.22 -12.94 0.14
CA PRO A 102 -3.47 -12.72 -1.28
C PRO A 102 -2.31 -11.95 -1.96
N VAL A 103 -1.08 -12.48 -1.88
CA VAL A 103 0.14 -11.76 -2.29
C VAL A 103 0.22 -11.43 -3.79
N LYS A 104 -0.61 -12.07 -4.62
CA LYS A 104 -0.70 -11.75 -6.06
C LYS A 104 -1.06 -10.28 -6.32
N TYR A 105 -1.74 -9.62 -5.39
CA TYR A 105 -2.09 -8.19 -5.49
C TYR A 105 -0.92 -7.26 -5.15
N LEU A 106 0.27 -7.81 -4.83
CA LEU A 106 1.51 -7.03 -4.72
C LEU A 106 2.29 -6.97 -6.04
N ALA A 107 1.87 -7.73 -7.05
CA ALA A 107 2.50 -7.72 -8.37
C ALA A 107 2.14 -6.46 -9.13
N PHE A 108 3.10 -5.93 -9.90
CA PHE A 108 2.79 -4.92 -10.89
C PHE A 108 2.03 -5.53 -12.07
N ASN A 109 1.14 -4.75 -12.71
CA ASN A 109 0.35 -5.24 -13.85
C ASN A 109 1.22 -5.74 -15.03
N ASP A 110 2.41 -5.16 -15.19
CA ASP A 110 3.43 -5.50 -16.18
C ASP A 110 4.44 -6.56 -15.70
N GLU A 111 4.27 -7.11 -14.49
CA GLU A 111 5.17 -8.12 -13.91
C GLU A 111 4.69 -9.55 -14.19
N GLU A 112 5.02 -10.08 -15.37
CA GLU A 112 4.59 -11.41 -15.81
C GLU A 112 5.14 -12.57 -14.94
N LYS A 113 6.33 -12.37 -14.36
CA LYS A 113 7.10 -13.41 -13.66
C LYS A 113 7.08 -13.30 -12.14
N PHE A 114 6.06 -12.66 -11.56
CA PHE A 114 5.98 -12.39 -10.12
C PHE A 114 6.26 -13.63 -9.26
N PHE A 115 5.52 -14.72 -9.46
CA PHE A 115 5.71 -15.94 -8.65
C PHE A 115 7.03 -16.68 -8.96
N GLU A 116 7.52 -16.64 -10.20
CA GLU A 116 8.83 -17.19 -10.57
C GLU A 116 9.94 -16.46 -9.80
N HIS A 117 9.95 -15.12 -9.83
CA HIS A 117 10.90 -14.30 -9.08
C HIS A 117 10.75 -14.49 -7.56
N LEU A 118 9.52 -14.52 -7.06
CA LEU A 118 9.23 -14.73 -5.63
C LEU A 118 9.84 -16.03 -5.10
N SER A 119 9.76 -17.11 -5.90
CA SER A 119 10.30 -18.44 -5.58
C SER A 119 11.80 -18.61 -5.89
N SER A 120 12.45 -17.62 -6.50
CA SER A 120 13.86 -17.71 -6.88
C SER A 120 14.79 -17.76 -5.67
N GLU A 121 15.83 -18.60 -5.76
CA GLU A 121 16.81 -18.81 -4.70
C GLU A 121 18.23 -18.41 -5.13
N LYS A 122 19.12 -18.22 -4.14
CA LYS A 122 20.54 -17.96 -4.42
C LYS A 122 21.18 -19.15 -5.15
N PRO A 123 22.13 -18.92 -6.06
CA PRO A 123 22.75 -17.63 -6.41
C PRO A 123 21.92 -16.77 -7.39
N ASN A 124 20.89 -17.33 -8.02
CA ASN A 124 20.11 -16.69 -9.09
C ASN A 124 18.84 -15.99 -8.57
N LYS A 125 18.92 -15.40 -7.37
CA LYS A 125 17.77 -14.74 -6.74
C LYS A 125 17.43 -13.46 -7.52
N ILE A 126 16.17 -13.32 -7.90
CA ILE A 126 15.59 -12.13 -8.54
C ILE A 126 14.53 -11.59 -7.59
N ASP A 127 14.67 -10.34 -7.15
CA ASP A 127 13.65 -9.69 -6.33
C ASP A 127 12.42 -9.35 -7.18
N VAL A 128 11.23 -9.56 -6.63
CA VAL A 128 9.99 -9.04 -7.23
C VAL A 128 10.02 -7.50 -7.22
N GLU A 129 9.26 -6.87 -8.12
CA GLU A 129 9.41 -5.44 -8.38
C GLU A 129 9.16 -4.58 -7.13
N ILE A 130 8.16 -4.92 -6.31
CA ILE A 130 7.86 -4.19 -5.07
C ILE A 130 9.01 -4.27 -4.04
N VAL A 131 9.73 -5.39 -4.00
CA VAL A 131 10.89 -5.59 -3.11
C VAL A 131 12.08 -4.82 -3.64
N ARG A 132 12.34 -4.90 -4.95
CA ARG A 132 13.39 -4.15 -5.64
C ARG A 132 13.21 -2.64 -5.41
N LEU A 133 11.99 -2.14 -5.60
CA LEU A 133 11.65 -0.73 -5.42
C LEU A 133 11.84 -0.27 -3.99
N ARG A 134 11.36 -1.04 -3.00
CA ARG A 134 11.64 -0.76 -1.58
C ARG A 134 13.13 -0.68 -1.31
N ASN A 135 13.92 -1.64 -1.81
CA ASN A 135 15.35 -1.67 -1.53
C ASN A 135 16.02 -0.42 -2.09
N ASN A 136 15.59 0.03 -3.27
CA ASN A 136 16.11 1.24 -3.88
C ASN A 136 15.72 2.50 -3.09
N ILE A 137 14.42 2.72 -2.85
CA ILE A 137 13.91 3.92 -2.20
C ILE A 137 14.41 4.04 -0.75
N CYS A 138 14.30 2.96 0.04
CA CYS A 138 14.63 3.01 1.47
C CYS A 138 16.14 2.96 1.75
N HIS A 139 16.98 2.57 0.79
CA HIS A 139 18.44 2.67 0.91
C HIS A 139 19.01 3.90 0.17
N GLY A 140 18.16 4.76 -0.39
CA GLY A 140 18.60 5.97 -1.10
C GLY A 140 19.22 5.72 -2.48
N ASN A 141 19.04 4.53 -3.06
CA ASN A 141 19.45 4.24 -4.44
C ASN A 141 18.41 4.76 -5.43
N ILE A 142 18.42 6.08 -5.65
CA ILE A 142 17.51 6.77 -6.58
C ILE A 142 18.01 6.78 -8.03
N MET A 143 19.15 6.15 -8.30
CA MET A 143 19.88 6.28 -9.58
C MET A 143 19.05 5.85 -10.78
N GLU A 144 18.12 4.90 -10.60
CA GLU A 144 17.19 4.47 -11.65
C GLU A 144 16.18 5.55 -12.08
N PHE A 145 16.01 6.61 -11.29
CA PHE A 145 15.09 7.71 -11.55
C PHE A 145 15.81 9.02 -11.93
N VAL A 146 17.15 8.99 -11.99
CA VAL A 146 17.95 10.14 -12.41
C VAL A 146 17.80 10.30 -13.92
N ASN A 147 17.38 11.48 -14.36
CA ASN A 147 17.36 11.81 -15.78
C ASN A 147 18.80 12.02 -16.26
N VAL A 148 19.23 11.25 -17.25
CA VAL A 148 20.57 11.31 -17.87
C VAL A 148 20.54 11.85 -19.30
N ASP A 149 19.36 12.13 -19.84
CA ASP A 149 19.16 12.54 -21.24
C ASP A 149 19.45 14.04 -21.47
N LEU A 150 19.75 14.78 -20.40
CA LEU A 150 20.07 16.22 -20.43
C LEU A 150 21.51 16.52 -20.89
N GLY A 151 22.27 15.49 -21.27
CA GLY A 151 23.64 15.57 -21.77
C GLY A 151 24.70 15.23 -20.71
N PRO A 152 25.99 15.10 -21.13
CA PRO A 152 27.09 14.82 -20.22
C PRO A 152 27.15 15.82 -19.07
N GLU A 153 27.36 15.33 -17.85
CA GLU A 153 27.41 16.13 -16.60
C GLU A 153 26.08 16.79 -16.15
N ASN A 154 24.97 16.60 -16.88
CA ASN A 154 23.67 17.18 -16.55
C ASN A 154 22.70 16.15 -15.95
N SER A 155 23.19 15.12 -15.27
CA SER A 155 22.33 14.14 -14.61
C SER A 155 21.66 14.76 -13.39
N PHE A 156 20.32 14.77 -13.34
CA PHE A 156 19.58 15.36 -12.25
C PHE A 156 18.34 14.55 -11.88
N PHE A 157 18.08 14.43 -10.58
CA PHE A 157 16.87 13.82 -10.04
C PHE A 157 15.89 14.92 -9.63
N THR A 158 14.68 14.84 -10.17
CA THR A 158 13.50 15.58 -9.73
C THR A 158 12.53 14.61 -9.06
N PRO A 159 11.92 14.95 -7.91
CA PRO A 159 10.89 14.12 -7.29
C PRO A 159 9.77 13.68 -8.26
N GLU A 160 9.44 14.52 -9.25
CA GLU A 160 8.47 14.26 -10.31
C GLU A 160 8.79 13.01 -11.13
N SER A 161 10.06 12.61 -11.23
CA SER A 161 10.48 11.36 -11.86
C SER A 161 9.89 10.12 -11.17
N LEU A 162 9.48 10.24 -9.90
CA LEU A 162 8.81 9.17 -9.15
C LEU A 162 7.29 9.16 -9.30
N LYS A 163 6.69 10.14 -9.99
CA LYS A 163 5.23 10.28 -10.05
C LYS A 163 4.54 9.01 -10.56
N VAL A 164 4.95 8.53 -11.74
CA VAL A 164 4.36 7.34 -12.37
C VAL A 164 4.54 6.09 -11.49
N THR A 165 5.73 5.93 -10.91
CA THR A 165 6.02 4.83 -9.99
C THR A 165 5.13 4.90 -8.75
N THR A 166 4.94 6.10 -8.20
CA THR A 166 4.08 6.33 -7.03
C THR A 166 2.62 6.02 -7.36
N GLU A 167 2.12 6.43 -8.52
CA GLU A 167 0.77 6.10 -9.00
C GLU A 167 0.56 4.59 -9.11
N LYS A 168 1.52 3.86 -9.70
CA LYS A 168 1.47 2.39 -9.78
C LYS A 168 1.43 1.75 -8.38
N VAL A 169 2.28 2.19 -7.46
CA VAL A 169 2.34 1.65 -6.09
C VAL A 169 1.10 2.01 -5.28
N LEU A 170 0.49 3.16 -5.53
CA LEU A 170 -0.76 3.58 -4.89
C LEU A 170 -1.93 2.70 -5.35
N ALA A 171 -2.00 2.35 -6.64
CA ALA A 171 -2.97 1.39 -7.16
C ALA A 171 -2.77 -0.01 -6.55
N ILE A 172 -1.53 -0.52 -6.52
CA ILE A 172 -1.18 -1.78 -5.84
C ILE A 172 -1.61 -1.74 -4.37
N SER A 173 -1.36 -0.61 -3.69
CA SER A 173 -1.71 -0.45 -2.27
C SER A 173 -3.22 -0.52 -2.03
N ALA A 174 -4.02 0.06 -2.93
CA ALA A 174 -5.48 0.00 -2.85
C ALA A 174 -5.98 -1.45 -2.96
N ASP A 175 -5.57 -2.15 -4.02
CA ASP A 175 -5.96 -3.55 -4.26
C ASP A 175 -5.45 -4.47 -3.15
N TRP A 176 -4.21 -4.28 -2.70
CA TRP A 176 -3.62 -5.02 -1.59
C TRP A 176 -4.40 -4.83 -0.31
N CYS A 177 -4.69 -3.58 0.08
CA CYS A 177 -5.38 -3.30 1.34
C CYS A 177 -6.78 -3.91 1.35
N GLU A 178 -7.50 -3.82 0.24
CA GLU A 178 -8.84 -4.40 0.10
C GLU A 178 -8.80 -5.92 0.29
N MET A 179 -7.93 -6.59 -0.47
CA MET A 179 -7.86 -8.05 -0.48
C MET A 179 -7.28 -8.61 0.81
N LEU A 180 -6.27 -7.95 1.37
CA LEU A 180 -5.76 -8.26 2.70
C LEU A 180 -6.85 -8.03 3.75
N GLY A 181 -7.62 -6.95 3.63
CA GLY A 181 -8.75 -6.65 4.50
C GLY A 181 -9.73 -7.82 4.57
N ARG A 182 -10.13 -8.35 3.40
CA ARG A 182 -11.00 -9.54 3.30
C ARG A 182 -10.38 -10.74 4.03
N PHE A 183 -9.13 -11.05 3.73
CA PHE A 183 -8.39 -12.13 4.40
C PHE A 183 -8.37 -11.93 5.93
N ARG A 184 -8.11 -10.71 6.42
CA ARG A 184 -8.09 -10.41 7.85
C ARG A 184 -9.44 -10.59 8.51
N ARG A 185 -10.57 -10.27 7.85
CA ARG A 185 -11.91 -10.51 8.44
C ARG A 185 -12.20 -11.99 8.57
N GLU A 186 -11.85 -12.78 7.55
CA GLU A 186 -12.02 -14.24 7.56
C GLU A 186 -11.27 -14.90 8.72
N HIS A 187 -10.14 -14.31 9.13
CA HIS A 187 -9.32 -14.78 10.26
C HIS A 187 -9.62 -14.06 11.58
N GLY A 188 -10.60 -13.15 11.63
CA GLY A 188 -10.99 -12.44 12.85
C GLY A 188 -9.99 -11.40 13.35
N PHE A 189 -9.16 -10.82 12.48
CA PHE A 189 -8.10 -9.86 12.82
C PHE A 189 -8.49 -8.38 12.68
N ASN A 190 -9.77 -8.07 12.50
CA ASN A 190 -10.23 -6.68 12.47
C ASN A 190 -10.36 -6.15 13.90
N HIS A 191 -9.98 -4.90 14.11
CA HIS A 191 -10.14 -4.22 15.40
C HIS A 191 -11.54 -3.63 15.62
N TYR A 192 -12.53 -3.96 14.77
CA TYR A 192 -13.91 -3.69 15.14
C TYR A 192 -14.23 -4.51 16.39
N ASP A 193 -14.66 -3.83 17.45
CA ASP A 193 -15.53 -4.44 18.45
C ASP A 193 -16.63 -5.18 17.68
N ARG A 194 -16.54 -6.52 17.61
CA ARG A 194 -17.38 -7.47 16.84
C ARG A 194 -18.54 -6.79 16.11
N THR A 195 -18.30 -6.32 14.89
CA THR A 195 -19.41 -5.93 14.02
C THR A 195 -20.11 -7.19 13.55
N ASN A 196 -21.36 -7.36 13.97
CA ASN A 196 -22.26 -8.42 13.50
C ASN A 196 -22.18 -8.58 11.96
N ASP A 197 -22.30 -9.81 11.46
CA ASP A 197 -22.17 -10.24 10.05
C ASP A 197 -22.87 -9.34 9.01
N GLY A 198 -23.87 -8.56 9.42
CA GLY A 198 -24.57 -7.58 8.58
C GLY A 198 -23.75 -6.35 8.15
N GLN A 199 -22.60 -6.05 8.77
CA GLN A 199 -21.76 -4.90 8.38
C GLN A 199 -20.81 -5.26 7.21
N ILE A 200 -20.25 -6.47 7.20
CA ILE A 200 -19.34 -6.95 6.13
C ILE A 200 -20.02 -6.90 4.75
N ASN A 201 -21.29 -7.27 4.67
CA ASN A 201 -22.07 -7.20 3.44
C ASN A 201 -22.33 -5.76 2.97
N LYS A 202 -22.40 -4.78 3.87
CA LYS A 202 -22.57 -3.37 3.49
C LYS A 202 -21.29 -2.77 2.92
N ASP A 203 -20.15 -3.14 3.49
CA ASP A 203 -18.85 -2.62 3.07
C ASP A 203 -18.47 -3.15 1.68
N LEU A 204 -18.76 -4.43 1.38
CA LEU A 204 -18.61 -5.00 0.03
C LEU A 204 -19.47 -4.27 -1.01
N VAL A 205 -20.71 -3.91 -0.65
CA VAL A 205 -21.63 -3.18 -1.54
C VAL A 205 -21.18 -1.73 -1.75
N LEU A 206 -20.55 -1.10 -0.76
CA LEU A 206 -20.01 0.26 -0.90
C LEU A 206 -18.82 0.27 -1.89
N PHE A 207 -17.94 -0.71 -1.81
CA PHE A 207 -16.81 -0.84 -2.72
C PHE A 207 -17.23 -1.01 -4.20
N ASP A 208 -18.18 -1.91 -4.46
CA ASP A 208 -18.70 -2.13 -5.82
C ASP A 208 -19.32 -0.84 -6.40
N LYS A 209 -19.95 -0.03 -5.54
CA LYS A 209 -20.49 1.28 -5.94
C LYS A 209 -19.41 2.29 -6.27
N ILE A 210 -18.34 2.35 -5.46
CA ILE A 210 -17.21 3.26 -5.70
C ILE A 210 -16.51 2.89 -7.01
N GLN A 211 -16.25 1.61 -7.28
CA GLN A 211 -15.68 1.16 -8.55
C GLN A 211 -16.56 1.50 -9.76
N ALA A 212 -17.88 1.37 -9.61
CA ALA A 212 -18.82 1.71 -10.67
C ALA A 212 -18.85 3.22 -10.96
N SER A 213 -18.78 4.08 -9.95
CA SER A 213 -18.72 5.53 -10.15
C SER A 213 -17.42 5.98 -10.82
N THR A 214 -16.28 5.43 -10.43
CA THR A 214 -14.98 5.82 -11.00
C THR A 214 -14.87 5.42 -12.48
N LYS A 215 -15.50 4.31 -12.89
CA LYS A 215 -15.60 3.92 -14.32
C LYS A 215 -16.56 4.81 -15.12
N ALA A 216 -17.62 5.32 -14.50
CA ALA A 216 -18.57 6.22 -15.16
C ALA A 216 -17.95 7.60 -15.44
N ASP A 217 -17.16 8.12 -14.50
CA ASP A 217 -16.47 9.41 -14.66
C ASP A 217 -15.37 9.36 -15.74
N GLN A 218 -14.68 8.23 -15.90
CA GLN A 218 -13.68 8.04 -16.96
C GLN A 218 -14.28 7.93 -18.37
N ASN A 219 -15.53 7.44 -18.49
CA ASN A 219 -16.23 7.38 -19.78
C ASN A 219 -16.93 8.70 -20.14
N SER A 220 -17.09 9.61 -19.19
CA SER A 220 -17.71 10.93 -19.39
C SER A 220 -16.71 12.01 -19.81
N ALA A 221 -15.41 11.69 -19.76
CA ALA A 221 -14.30 12.59 -20.09
C ALA A 221 -13.61 12.27 -21.45
N LYS A 222 -14.22 11.42 -22.28
CA LYS A 222 -13.87 11.18 -23.69
C LYS A 222 -14.91 11.82 -24.60
#